data_AF-W4VPC5-F1
#
_entry.id   AF-W4VPC5-F1
#
_cell.length_a   1.000
_cell.length_b   1.000
_cell.length_c   1.000
_cell.angle_alpha   90.00
_cell.angle_beta   90.00
_cell.angle_gamma   90.00
#
_symmetry.space_group_name_H-M   'P 1'
#
loop_
_entity.id
_entity.type
_entity.pdbx_description
1 polymer ?
#
loop_
_entity_poly.entity_id
_entity_poly.type
_entity_poly.pdbx_seq_one_letter_code
_entity_poly.pdbx_strand_id
1 'polypeptide(L)'
;MRINSNIPALNAFRQLGINQQAQKNAMTKLSSGLRINKAADDAAGLAISEKMHAQIKGLNQASRNAQDGISLIQTAEGGLNETHSILHRMRELSVQAANDTYVIEDRQEIQKEINQLTEEVDRIANTTEFNTQKLLNRGAVAGAGEAINETFNNIITGINDNGWLSVPEDMITNYFGLSGQNHNLSVEFTEDPGDNTLAYVQSSTGTTDQKLVINVGKLAPSEGGGRGKTPKPSC
;
A
#
# COMPACT_ATOMS: atom_id res chain seq x y z
N MET A 1 31.44 -36.47 86.29
CA MET A 1 31.87 -35.55 85.21
C MET A 1 32.56 -36.35 84.12
N ARG A 2 32.48 -35.94 82.84
CA ARG A 2 33.29 -36.48 81.73
C ARG A 2 34.18 -35.36 81.19
N ILE A 3 35.47 -35.61 81.09
CA ILE A 3 36.48 -34.57 80.77
C ILE A 3 36.56 -34.31 79.25
N ASN A 4 36.32 -35.35 78.43
CA ASN A 4 36.55 -35.30 76.98
C ASN A 4 35.50 -34.49 76.18
N SER A 5 34.46 -33.95 76.83
CA SER A 5 33.35 -33.27 76.15
C SER A 5 32.80 -32.09 76.97
N ASN A 6 33.11 -30.86 76.56
CA ASN A 6 32.59 -29.65 77.19
C ASN A 6 31.24 -29.23 76.58
N ILE A 7 30.15 -29.87 77.03
CA ILE A 7 28.79 -29.61 76.54
C ILE A 7 28.35 -28.14 76.75
N PRO A 8 28.63 -27.48 77.89
CA PRO A 8 28.35 -26.04 78.06
C PRO A 8 29.04 -25.16 77.01
N ALA A 9 30.32 -25.38 76.73
CA ALA A 9 31.05 -24.61 75.71
C ALA A 9 30.52 -24.85 74.30
N LEU A 10 30.15 -26.10 73.95
CA LEU A 10 29.52 -26.40 72.66
C LEU A 10 28.15 -25.72 72.50
N ASN A 11 27.38 -25.57 73.58
CA ASN A 11 26.12 -24.83 73.54
C ASN A 11 26.36 -23.32 73.38
N ALA A 12 27.31 -22.75 74.11
CA ALA A 12 27.71 -21.34 73.97
C ALA A 12 28.21 -21.03 72.54
N PHE A 13 29.01 -21.93 71.95
CA PHE A 13 29.47 -21.82 70.56
C PHE A 13 28.31 -21.85 69.55
N ARG A 14 27.33 -22.75 69.74
CA ARG A 14 26.11 -22.79 68.91
C ARG A 14 25.34 -21.47 68.98
N GLN A 15 25.13 -20.93 70.18
CA GLN A 15 24.41 -19.67 70.38
C GLN A 15 25.18 -18.47 69.77
N LEU A 16 26.51 -18.46 69.89
CA LEU A 16 27.37 -17.45 69.25
C LEU A 16 27.24 -17.50 67.72
N GLY A 17 27.19 -18.70 67.12
CA GLY A 17 26.93 -18.88 65.69
C GLY A 17 25.60 -18.29 65.23
N ILE A 18 24.51 -18.54 65.98
CA ILE A 18 23.18 -17.97 65.71
C ILE A 18 23.22 -16.44 65.79
N ASN A 19 23.82 -15.88 66.85
CA ASN A 19 23.93 -14.44 67.04
C ASN A 19 24.77 -13.78 65.93
N GLN A 20 25.87 -14.40 65.51
CA GLN A 20 26.71 -13.88 64.42
C GLN A 20 25.96 -13.90 63.07
N GLN A 21 25.14 -14.92 62.81
CA GLN A 21 24.30 -14.95 61.61
C GLN A 21 23.20 -13.88 61.63
N ALA A 22 22.58 -13.64 62.79
CA ALA A 22 21.60 -12.57 62.97
C ALA A 22 22.24 -11.18 62.76
N GLN A 23 23.43 -10.94 63.31
CA GLN A 23 24.19 -9.70 63.12
C GLN A 23 24.56 -9.48 61.65
N LYS A 24 25.04 -10.51 60.94
CA LYS A 24 25.32 -10.47 59.50
C LYS A 24 24.06 -10.10 58.70
N ASN A 25 22.93 -10.75 58.98
CA ASN A 25 21.66 -10.44 58.32
C ASN A 25 21.23 -8.98 58.57
N ALA A 26 21.28 -8.50 59.82
CA ALA A 26 20.96 -7.11 60.17
C ALA A 26 21.87 -6.12 59.43
N MET A 27 23.18 -6.38 59.38
CA MET A 27 24.14 -5.53 58.66
C MET A 27 23.89 -5.51 57.15
N THR A 28 23.45 -6.63 56.54
CA THR A 28 23.06 -6.60 55.12
C THR A 28 21.80 -5.77 54.85
N LYS A 29 20.83 -5.74 55.79
CA LYS A 29 19.62 -4.90 55.65
C LYS A 29 19.93 -3.42 55.81
N LEU A 30 20.80 -3.07 56.76
CA LEU A 30 21.30 -1.71 56.92
C LEU A 30 22.09 -1.25 55.69
N SER A 31 22.97 -2.10 55.15
CA SER A 31 23.79 -1.77 53.98
C SER A 31 22.99 -1.66 52.67
N SER A 32 21.85 -2.35 52.54
CA SER A 32 21.00 -2.28 51.35
C SER A 32 19.88 -1.23 51.44
N GLY A 33 19.53 -0.79 52.66
CA GLY A 33 18.32 0.00 52.92
C GLY A 33 17.01 -0.79 52.75
N LEU A 34 17.05 -2.07 52.35
CA LEU A 34 15.86 -2.88 52.07
C LEU A 34 15.52 -3.79 53.25
N ARG A 35 14.23 -3.84 53.60
CA ARG A 35 13.70 -4.71 54.66
C ARG A 35 13.72 -6.20 54.27
N ILE A 36 13.55 -6.49 52.97
CA ILE A 36 13.53 -7.84 52.39
C ILE A 36 14.66 -7.89 51.35
N ASN A 37 15.73 -8.62 51.65
CA ASN A 37 16.91 -8.74 50.77
C ASN A 37 16.98 -10.07 50.01
N LYS A 38 16.21 -11.08 50.46
CA LYS A 38 16.26 -12.45 49.96
C LYS A 38 14.85 -13.03 49.99
N ALA A 39 14.52 -13.90 49.04
CA ALA A 39 13.23 -14.61 49.02
C ALA A 39 12.97 -15.45 50.29
N ALA A 40 14.03 -15.85 51.00
CA ALA A 40 13.93 -16.57 52.27
C ALA A 40 13.48 -15.71 53.46
N ASP A 41 13.56 -14.37 53.37
CA ASP A 41 13.09 -13.47 54.44
C ASP A 41 11.58 -13.26 54.38
N ASP A 42 11.03 -13.06 53.18
CA ASP A 42 9.60 -12.92 52.88
C ASP A 42 9.38 -13.10 51.36
N ALA A 43 8.98 -14.30 50.94
CA ALA A 43 8.77 -14.62 49.53
C ALA A 43 7.56 -13.88 48.92
N ALA A 44 6.50 -13.66 49.70
CA ALA A 44 5.29 -12.99 49.24
C ALA A 44 5.49 -11.47 49.10
N GLY A 45 6.10 -10.86 50.12
CA GLY A 45 6.48 -9.44 50.09
C GLY A 45 7.49 -9.14 48.98
N LEU A 46 8.48 -10.02 48.75
CA LEU A 46 9.40 -9.89 47.62
C LEU A 46 8.64 -9.93 46.28
N ALA A 47 7.80 -10.95 46.05
CA ALA A 47 7.05 -11.08 44.81
C ALA A 47 6.12 -9.89 44.52
N ILE A 48 5.48 -9.33 45.57
CA ILE A 48 4.67 -8.11 45.45
C ILE A 48 5.56 -6.90 45.13
N SER A 49 6.72 -6.77 45.77
CA SER A 49 7.65 -5.65 45.51
C SER A 49 8.27 -5.69 44.12
N GLU A 50 8.54 -6.87 43.56
CA GLU A 50 9.00 -7.05 42.18
C GLU A 50 7.88 -6.75 41.17
N LYS A 51 6.64 -7.16 41.46
CA LYS A 51 5.47 -6.76 40.66
C LYS A 51 5.31 -5.24 40.63
N MET A 52 5.48 -4.55 41.76
CA MET A 52 5.45 -3.09 41.80
C MET A 52 6.64 -2.47 41.04
N HIS A 53 7.87 -3.01 41.16
CA HIS A 53 9.00 -2.54 40.37
C HIS A 53 8.79 -2.71 38.86
N ALA A 54 8.22 -3.83 38.42
CA ALA A 54 7.85 -4.06 37.03
C ALA A 54 6.80 -3.05 36.55
N GLN A 55 5.77 -2.78 37.36
CA GLN A 55 4.77 -1.74 37.07
C GLN A 55 5.38 -0.35 36.99
N ILE A 56 6.26 0.04 37.93
CA ILE A 56 6.96 1.34 37.91
C ILE A 56 7.82 1.48 36.66
N LYS A 57 8.57 0.43 36.28
CA LYS A 57 9.36 0.43 35.02
C LYS A 57 8.46 0.57 33.79
N GLY A 58 7.32 -0.14 33.76
CA GLY A 58 6.32 -0.05 32.69
C GLY A 58 5.70 1.35 32.59
N LEU A 59 5.28 1.95 33.71
CA LEU A 59 4.72 3.30 33.77
C LEU A 59 5.75 4.36 33.37
N ASN A 60 7.02 4.22 33.78
CA ASN A 60 8.09 5.11 33.35
C ASN A 60 8.36 5.03 31.84
N GLN A 61 8.22 3.86 31.22
CA GLN A 61 8.29 3.74 29.77
C GLN A 61 7.03 4.31 29.10
N ALA A 62 5.84 4.05 29.63
CA ALA A 62 4.59 4.62 29.11
C ALA A 62 4.59 6.16 29.15
N SER A 63 5.17 6.75 30.20
CA SER A 63 5.36 8.19 30.34
C SER A 63 6.27 8.76 29.24
N ARG A 64 7.40 8.10 28.95
CA ARG A 64 8.27 8.47 27.80
C ARG A 64 7.54 8.34 26.47
N ASN A 65 6.87 7.20 26.22
CA ASN A 65 6.09 7.00 25.00
C ASN A 65 4.98 8.07 24.82
N ALA A 66 4.39 8.55 25.93
CA ALA A 66 3.42 9.64 25.89
C ALA A 66 4.07 10.99 25.55
N GLN A 67 5.28 11.27 26.03
CA GLN A 67 6.07 12.46 25.64
C GLN A 67 6.46 12.43 24.16
N ASP A 68 6.86 11.26 23.64
CA ASP A 68 7.10 11.06 22.21
C ASP A 68 5.82 11.31 21.39
N GLY A 69 4.68 10.83 21.87
CA GLY A 69 3.37 11.09 21.27
C GLY A 69 2.96 12.57 21.27
N ILE A 70 3.26 13.31 22.34
CA ILE A 70 3.06 14.78 22.39
C ILE A 70 3.95 15.47 21.35
N SER A 71 5.21 15.07 21.23
CA SER A 71 6.16 15.65 20.28
C SER A 71 5.76 15.38 18.82
N LEU A 72 5.21 14.19 18.54
CA LEU A 72 4.61 13.85 17.24
C LEU A 72 3.41 14.75 16.92
N ILE A 73 2.48 14.93 17.87
CA ILE A 73 1.31 15.80 17.69
C ILE A 73 1.73 17.24 17.44
N GLN A 74 2.67 17.78 18.22
CA GLN A 74 3.20 19.14 18.04
C GLN A 74 3.85 19.34 16.66
N THR A 75 4.55 18.31 16.14
CA THR A 75 5.14 18.35 14.80
C THR A 75 4.06 18.40 13.71
N ALA A 76 2.98 17.63 13.86
CA ALA A 76 1.83 17.69 12.96
C ALA A 76 1.07 19.03 13.05
N GLU A 77 0.87 19.55 14.27
CA GLU A 77 0.20 20.83 14.53
C GLU A 77 0.97 22.01 13.91
N GLY A 78 2.30 22.00 13.97
CA GLY A 78 3.14 22.98 13.27
C GLY A 78 2.89 23.00 11.76
N GLY A 79 2.89 21.83 11.10
CA GLY A 79 2.58 21.72 9.67
C GLY A 79 1.14 22.13 9.31
N LEU A 80 0.18 21.84 10.19
CA LEU A 80 -1.22 22.25 9.99
C LEU A 80 -1.44 23.75 10.20
N ASN A 81 -0.69 24.41 11.07
CA ASN A 81 -0.76 25.87 11.25
C ASN A 81 -0.24 26.64 10.03
N GLU A 82 0.82 26.16 9.38
CA GLU A 82 1.27 26.72 8.09
C GLU A 82 0.23 26.48 6.98
N THR A 83 -0.28 25.24 6.88
CA THR A 83 -1.40 24.91 5.97
C THR A 83 -2.61 25.83 6.19
N HIS A 84 -2.96 26.14 7.45
CA HIS A 84 -4.07 27.02 7.78
C HIS A 84 -3.82 28.45 7.31
N SER A 85 -2.61 28.97 7.51
CA SER A 85 -2.19 30.30 7.06
C SER A 85 -2.22 30.42 5.53
N ILE A 86 -1.76 29.39 4.82
CA ILE A 86 -1.86 29.30 3.35
C ILE A 86 -3.33 29.30 2.89
N LEU A 87 -4.20 28.51 3.52
CA LEU A 87 -5.63 28.48 3.18
C LEU A 87 -6.34 29.81 3.45
N HIS A 88 -5.92 30.58 4.45
CA HIS A 88 -6.37 31.96 4.63
C HIS A 88 -5.96 32.84 3.45
N ARG A 89 -4.69 32.78 3.02
CA ARG A 89 -4.19 33.52 1.85
C ARG A 89 -4.92 33.14 0.57
N MET A 90 -5.15 31.84 0.32
CA MET A 90 -5.93 31.37 -0.83
C MET A 90 -7.38 31.90 -0.80
N ARG A 91 -7.99 32.06 0.39
CA ARG A 91 -9.31 32.67 0.53
C ARG A 91 -9.28 34.16 0.20
N GLU A 92 -8.28 34.92 0.67
CA GLU A 92 -8.11 36.33 0.31
C GLU A 92 -8.04 36.52 -1.21
N LEU A 93 -7.17 35.74 -1.87
CA LEU A 93 -7.01 35.73 -3.32
C LEU A 93 -8.30 35.35 -4.06
N SER A 94 -9.05 34.37 -3.55
CA SER A 94 -10.34 33.96 -4.12
C SER A 94 -11.38 35.08 -4.04
N VAL A 95 -11.45 35.80 -2.92
CA VAL A 95 -12.34 36.97 -2.76
C VAL A 95 -11.86 38.14 -3.61
N GLN A 96 -10.54 38.35 -3.75
CA GLN A 96 -9.96 39.36 -4.62
C GLN A 96 -10.36 39.11 -6.09
N ALA A 97 -10.13 37.88 -6.60
CA ALA A 97 -10.48 37.46 -7.96
C ALA A 97 -11.98 37.45 -8.26
N ALA A 98 -12.83 37.45 -7.24
CA ALA A 98 -14.28 37.56 -7.38
C ALA A 98 -14.78 39.00 -7.64
N ASN A 99 -13.93 40.03 -7.52
CA ASN A 99 -14.33 41.40 -7.85
C ASN A 99 -14.28 41.65 -9.37
N ASP A 100 -15.39 42.16 -9.92
CA ASP A 100 -15.55 42.41 -11.36
C ASP A 100 -14.67 43.55 -11.92
N THR A 101 -13.95 44.27 -11.07
CA THR A 101 -12.99 45.30 -11.47
C THR A 101 -11.65 44.75 -11.96
N TYR A 102 -11.31 43.48 -11.68
CA TYR A 102 -10.06 42.86 -12.14
C TYR A 102 -10.19 42.29 -13.55
N VAL A 103 -9.19 42.60 -14.40
CA VAL A 103 -9.15 42.09 -15.78
C VAL A 103 -8.72 40.62 -15.82
N ILE A 104 -8.86 39.99 -16.99
CA ILE A 104 -8.53 38.56 -17.17
C ILE A 104 -7.06 38.28 -16.85
N GLU A 105 -6.14 39.19 -17.20
CA GLU A 105 -4.71 39.07 -16.92
C GLU A 105 -4.43 39.05 -15.41
N ASP A 106 -5.02 39.96 -14.63
CA ASP A 106 -4.90 39.97 -13.16
C ASP A 106 -5.41 38.65 -12.54
N ARG A 107 -6.54 38.13 -13.04
CA ARG A 107 -7.11 36.86 -12.56
C ARG A 107 -6.19 35.68 -12.91
N GLN A 108 -5.44 35.73 -14.01
CA GLN A 108 -4.43 34.72 -14.35
C GLN A 108 -3.21 34.78 -13.42
N GLU A 109 -2.72 35.97 -13.04
CA GLU A 109 -1.64 36.07 -12.05
C GLU A 109 -2.09 35.59 -10.66
N ILE A 110 -3.30 35.93 -10.22
CA ILE A 110 -3.88 35.39 -8.98
C ILE A 110 -3.96 33.85 -9.03
N GLN A 111 -4.34 33.27 -10.17
CA GLN A 111 -4.37 31.81 -10.32
C GLN A 111 -2.98 31.17 -10.21
N LYS A 112 -1.91 31.84 -10.66
CA LYS A 112 -0.53 31.36 -10.46
C LYS A 112 -0.13 31.35 -8.98
N GLU A 113 -0.48 32.40 -8.23
CA GLU A 113 -0.26 32.44 -6.77
C GLU A 113 -1.04 31.31 -6.08
N ILE A 114 -2.31 31.09 -6.44
CA ILE A 114 -3.13 29.98 -5.92
C ILE A 114 -2.51 28.61 -6.25
N ASN A 115 -1.96 28.41 -7.45
CA ASN A 115 -1.28 27.17 -7.82
C ASN A 115 -0.03 26.93 -6.96
N GLN A 116 0.82 27.94 -6.78
CA GLN A 116 2.01 27.85 -5.93
C GLN A 116 1.66 27.56 -4.46
N LEU A 117 0.60 28.19 -3.95
CA LEU A 117 0.09 27.91 -2.60
C LEU A 117 -0.46 26.48 -2.46
N THR A 118 -1.03 25.92 -3.54
CA THR A 118 -1.49 24.51 -3.58
C THR A 118 -0.29 23.56 -3.55
N GLU A 119 0.72 23.80 -4.40
CA GLU A 119 1.98 23.05 -4.41
C GLU A 119 2.69 23.08 -3.04
N GLU A 120 2.64 24.21 -2.34
CA GLU A 120 3.24 24.36 -1.01
C GLU A 120 2.46 23.60 0.08
N VAL A 121 1.12 23.54 0.01
CA VAL A 121 0.30 22.67 0.89
C VAL A 121 0.63 21.20 0.65
N ASP A 122 0.74 20.77 -0.60
CA ASP A 122 1.16 19.40 -0.94
C ASP A 122 2.59 19.13 -0.46
N ARG A 123 3.51 20.10 -0.58
CA ARG A 123 4.88 20.00 -0.06
C ARG A 123 4.88 19.82 1.45
N ILE A 124 4.09 20.59 2.20
CA ILE A 124 3.95 20.44 3.66
C ILE A 124 3.42 19.04 3.98
N ALA A 125 2.33 18.62 3.35
CA ALA A 125 1.74 17.30 3.56
C ALA A 125 2.74 16.15 3.34
N ASN A 126 3.58 16.26 2.29
CA ASN A 126 4.60 15.28 1.93
C ASN A 126 5.89 15.34 2.78
N THR A 127 6.22 16.50 3.37
CA THR A 127 7.48 16.70 4.09
C THR A 127 7.36 16.69 5.62
N THR A 128 6.17 16.90 6.19
CA THR A 128 5.96 16.79 7.64
C THR A 128 6.10 15.33 8.10
N GLU A 129 7.20 15.07 8.81
CA GLU A 129 7.54 13.75 9.35
C GLU A 129 8.07 13.82 10.78
N PHE A 130 7.85 12.74 11.53
CA PHE A 130 8.45 12.54 12.86
C PHE A 130 9.06 11.15 12.92
N ASN A 131 10.35 11.05 13.27
CA ASN A 131 11.11 9.79 13.29
C ASN A 131 10.90 8.96 12.00
N THR A 132 11.16 9.58 10.85
CA THR A 132 10.96 9.07 9.47
C THR A 132 9.52 8.65 9.08
N GLN A 133 8.52 8.84 9.94
CA GLN A 133 7.12 8.56 9.63
C GLN A 133 6.42 9.83 9.11
N LYS A 134 5.86 9.77 7.90
CA LYS A 134 5.01 10.83 7.34
C LYS A 134 3.73 10.97 8.16
N LEU A 135 3.41 12.20 8.58
CA LEU A 135 2.27 12.46 9.46
C LEU A 135 1.01 12.92 8.69
N LEU A 136 1.18 13.74 7.66
CA LEU A 136 0.08 14.41 6.97
C LEU A 136 -0.28 13.73 5.65
N ASN A 137 0.67 13.45 4.76
CA ASN A 137 0.46 12.47 3.67
C ASN A 137 0.74 11.04 4.16
N ARG A 138 -0.13 10.53 5.04
CA ARG A 138 -0.26 9.09 5.24
C ARG A 138 -1.29 8.55 4.25
N GLY A 139 -0.85 8.42 3.00
CA GLY A 139 -1.63 7.91 1.87
C GLY A 139 -2.23 6.54 2.17
N ALA A 140 -3.48 6.55 2.63
CA ALA A 140 -4.16 5.44 3.29
C ALA A 140 -3.47 4.93 4.57
N VAL A 141 -4.25 4.16 5.35
CA VAL A 141 -3.72 3.30 6.41
C VAL A 141 -2.63 2.41 5.82
N ALA A 142 -1.46 2.35 6.47
CA ALA A 142 -0.37 1.47 6.07
C ALA A 142 -0.89 0.02 5.95
N GLY A 143 -0.90 -0.52 4.73
CA GLY A 143 -1.48 -1.83 4.39
C GLY A 143 -2.82 -1.81 3.62
N ALA A 144 -3.45 -0.66 3.38
CA ALA A 144 -4.71 -0.57 2.64
C ALA A 144 -4.57 0.04 1.23
N GLY A 145 -3.89 1.18 1.08
CA GLY A 145 -3.85 1.93 -0.20
C GLY A 145 -3.07 1.22 -1.30
N GLU A 146 -1.87 0.74 -0.99
CA GLU A 146 -0.97 0.06 -1.93
C GLU A 146 -1.59 -1.24 -2.46
N ALA A 147 -2.18 -2.06 -1.58
CA ALA A 147 -2.85 -3.30 -1.97
C ALA A 147 -4.06 -3.06 -2.88
N ILE A 148 -4.85 -2.00 -2.66
CA ILE A 148 -6.00 -1.67 -3.50
C ILE A 148 -5.53 -1.19 -4.89
N ASN A 149 -4.53 -0.31 -4.96
CA ASN A 149 -4.01 0.19 -6.23
C ASN A 149 -3.33 -0.91 -7.06
N GLU A 150 -2.51 -1.78 -6.46
CA GLU A 150 -1.92 -2.90 -7.19
C GLU A 150 -2.99 -3.91 -7.65
N THR A 151 -4.00 -4.19 -6.82
CA THR A 151 -5.11 -5.07 -7.24
C THR A 151 -5.88 -4.48 -8.42
N PHE A 152 -6.14 -3.17 -8.42
CA PHE A 152 -6.87 -2.50 -9.50
C PHE A 152 -6.07 -2.47 -10.80
N ASN A 153 -4.76 -2.16 -10.73
CA ASN A 153 -3.86 -2.20 -11.87
C ASN A 153 -3.74 -3.63 -12.44
N ASN A 154 -3.55 -4.64 -11.59
CA ASN A 154 -3.49 -6.04 -11.99
C ASN A 154 -4.80 -6.54 -12.64
N ILE A 155 -5.97 -6.03 -12.22
CA ILE A 155 -7.25 -6.32 -12.88
C ILE A 155 -7.31 -5.67 -14.27
N ILE A 156 -6.88 -4.40 -14.41
CA ILE A 156 -6.87 -3.70 -15.70
C ILE A 156 -5.90 -4.38 -16.69
N THR A 157 -4.67 -4.65 -16.27
CA THR A 157 -3.67 -5.42 -17.04
C THR A 157 -4.18 -6.83 -17.36
N GLY A 158 -4.86 -7.50 -16.42
CA GLY A 158 -5.47 -8.81 -16.65
C GLY A 158 -6.62 -8.81 -17.67
N ILE A 159 -7.39 -7.72 -17.75
CA ILE A 159 -8.48 -7.56 -18.74
C ILE A 159 -7.92 -7.20 -20.13
N ASN A 160 -6.91 -6.34 -20.19
CA ASN A 160 -6.39 -5.81 -21.45
C ASN A 160 -5.39 -6.75 -22.13
N ASP A 161 -4.44 -7.32 -21.38
CA ASP A 161 -3.31 -8.05 -21.98
C ASP A 161 -3.58 -9.56 -22.05
N ASN A 162 -4.35 -10.12 -21.10
CA ASN A 162 -4.59 -11.58 -20.98
C ASN A 162 -6.09 -11.94 -20.88
N GLY A 163 -6.98 -11.02 -21.24
CA GLY A 163 -8.42 -11.13 -21.00
C GLY A 163 -9.23 -11.69 -22.17
N TRP A 164 -10.54 -11.78 -21.97
CA TRP A 164 -11.51 -12.21 -22.99
C TRP A 164 -11.62 -11.22 -24.18
N LEU A 165 -10.93 -10.08 -24.15
CA LEU A 165 -10.86 -9.14 -25.28
C LEU A 165 -9.62 -9.38 -26.17
N SER A 166 -8.45 -9.66 -25.58
CA SER A 166 -7.23 -9.96 -26.37
C SER A 166 -7.26 -11.34 -27.01
N VAL A 167 -7.78 -12.37 -26.34
CA VAL A 167 -7.81 -13.74 -26.89
C VAL A 167 -8.57 -13.86 -28.23
N PRO A 168 -9.76 -13.25 -28.42
CA PRO A 168 -10.40 -13.22 -29.74
C PRO A 168 -9.63 -12.40 -30.78
N GLU A 169 -9.00 -11.28 -30.40
CA GLU A 169 -8.20 -10.46 -31.31
C GLU A 169 -6.95 -11.21 -31.79
N ASP A 170 -6.26 -11.92 -30.91
CA ASP A 170 -5.16 -12.84 -31.23
C ASP A 170 -5.64 -14.00 -32.11
N MET A 171 -6.80 -14.60 -31.84
CA MET A 171 -7.33 -15.67 -32.67
C MET A 171 -7.71 -15.19 -34.08
N ILE A 172 -8.29 -13.99 -34.19
CA ILE A 172 -8.64 -13.36 -35.48
C ILE A 172 -7.36 -12.98 -36.24
N THR A 173 -6.36 -12.42 -35.56
CA THR A 173 -5.06 -12.09 -36.15
C THR A 173 -4.33 -13.34 -36.64
N ASN A 174 -4.28 -14.41 -35.84
CA ASN A 174 -3.59 -15.64 -36.20
C ASN A 174 -4.28 -16.45 -37.31
N TYR A 175 -5.62 -16.46 -37.38
CA TYR A 175 -6.34 -17.26 -38.37
C TYR A 175 -6.73 -16.49 -39.64
N PHE A 176 -7.03 -15.19 -39.53
CA PHE A 176 -7.47 -14.34 -40.64
C PHE A 176 -6.49 -13.24 -41.02
N GLY A 177 -5.43 -12.98 -40.22
CA GLY A 177 -4.44 -11.93 -40.51
C GLY A 177 -4.93 -10.50 -40.27
N LEU A 178 -6.08 -10.34 -39.59
CA LEU A 178 -6.74 -9.04 -39.40
C LEU A 178 -6.43 -8.49 -38.01
N SER A 179 -5.83 -7.29 -37.92
CA SER A 179 -5.61 -6.56 -36.66
C SER A 179 -6.31 -5.20 -36.68
N GLY A 180 -6.88 -4.79 -35.55
CA GLY A 180 -7.72 -3.60 -35.43
C GLY A 180 -6.94 -2.29 -35.33
N GLN A 181 -6.30 -1.83 -36.39
CA GLN A 181 -5.50 -0.58 -36.43
C GLN A 181 -6.33 0.73 -36.35
N ASN A 182 -7.53 0.70 -35.77
CA ASN A 182 -8.42 1.86 -35.57
C ASN A 182 -8.77 2.64 -36.88
N HIS A 183 -8.75 1.92 -38.02
CA HIS A 183 -9.12 2.43 -39.34
C HIS A 183 -10.44 1.80 -39.81
N ASN A 184 -11.28 2.59 -40.49
CA ASN A 184 -12.54 2.08 -41.06
C ASN A 184 -12.26 1.21 -42.28
N LEU A 185 -12.77 -0.04 -42.29
CA LEU A 185 -12.77 -0.89 -43.47
C LEU A 185 -13.96 -0.56 -44.37
N SER A 186 -13.77 0.31 -45.35
CA SER A 186 -14.75 0.58 -46.42
C SER A 186 -14.72 -0.53 -47.47
N VAL A 187 -15.83 -1.26 -47.61
CA VAL A 187 -16.04 -2.19 -48.72
C VAL A 187 -17.04 -1.58 -49.69
N GLU A 188 -16.52 -0.81 -50.65
CA GLU A 188 -17.33 -0.18 -51.69
C GLU A 188 -17.51 -1.13 -52.88
N PHE A 189 -18.75 -1.52 -53.13
CA PHE A 189 -19.16 -2.29 -54.31
C PHE A 189 -19.62 -1.31 -55.39
N THR A 190 -18.69 -0.92 -56.27
CA THR A 190 -19.02 -0.24 -57.53
C THR A 190 -19.15 -1.28 -58.64
N GLU A 191 -20.28 -1.27 -59.33
CA GLU A 191 -20.46 -1.96 -60.61
C GLU A 191 -19.99 -1.01 -61.72
N ASP A 192 -18.85 -1.32 -62.35
CA ASP A 192 -18.39 -0.58 -63.53
C ASP A 192 -19.22 -1.03 -64.76
N PRO A 193 -19.76 -0.14 -65.62
CA PRO A 193 -20.72 -0.53 -66.67
C PRO A 193 -20.12 -1.30 -67.86
N GLY A 194 -18.86 -1.72 -67.80
CA GLY A 194 -18.13 -2.39 -68.88
C GLY A 194 -17.16 -3.45 -68.37
N ASP A 195 -17.38 -4.68 -68.83
CA ASP A 195 -16.59 -5.89 -68.58
C ASP A 195 -16.59 -6.48 -67.15
N ASN A 196 -16.86 -7.79 -67.12
CA ASN A 196 -17.28 -8.55 -65.93
C ASN A 196 -16.10 -8.94 -64.99
N THR A 197 -15.29 -7.97 -64.57
CA THR A 197 -14.12 -8.17 -63.69
C THR A 197 -14.23 -7.32 -62.42
N LEU A 198 -14.73 -7.92 -61.34
CA LEU A 198 -15.22 -7.18 -60.17
C LEU A 198 -14.14 -6.65 -59.19
N ALA A 199 -12.86 -7.00 -59.36
CA ALA A 199 -11.74 -6.35 -58.66
C ALA A 199 -10.35 -6.76 -59.23
N TYR A 200 -9.42 -5.80 -59.28
CA TYR A 200 -7.98 -6.07 -59.20
C TYR A 200 -7.34 -5.15 -58.14
N VAL A 201 -6.09 -5.42 -57.77
CA VAL A 201 -5.31 -4.60 -56.83
C VAL A 201 -4.00 -4.20 -57.48
N GLN A 202 -3.68 -2.91 -57.46
CA GLN A 202 -2.36 -2.38 -57.74
C GLN A 202 -1.78 -1.81 -56.46
N SER A 203 -0.58 -2.23 -56.08
CA SER A 203 0.17 -1.58 -55.01
C SER A 203 0.76 -0.28 -55.53
N SER A 204 0.41 0.84 -54.89
CA SER A 204 1.09 2.12 -55.03
C SER A 204 1.63 2.50 -53.66
N THR A 205 2.94 2.72 -53.56
CA THR A 205 3.60 3.13 -52.31
C THR A 205 3.31 4.59 -52.00
N GLY A 206 2.17 4.85 -51.35
CA GLY A 206 1.78 6.18 -50.88
C GLY A 206 0.36 6.23 -50.31
N THR A 207 0.23 5.91 -49.01
CA THR A 207 -0.87 6.26 -48.08
C THR A 207 -2.34 6.09 -48.51
N THR A 208 -3.10 5.36 -47.67
CA THR A 208 -4.57 5.22 -47.65
C THR A 208 -5.23 4.68 -48.93
N ASP A 209 -5.05 3.37 -49.20
CA ASP A 209 -6.11 2.37 -48.93
C ASP A 209 -5.67 0.98 -49.45
N GLN A 210 -5.53 0.01 -48.54
CA GLN A 210 -5.11 -1.36 -48.90
C GLN A 210 -6.33 -2.28 -49.05
N LYS A 211 -6.53 -2.84 -50.25
CA LYS A 211 -7.70 -3.67 -50.58
C LYS A 211 -7.39 -5.17 -50.50
N LEU A 212 -8.18 -5.90 -49.72
CA LEU A 212 -8.18 -7.36 -49.63
C LEU A 212 -9.02 -7.98 -50.77
N VAL A 213 -8.53 -9.06 -51.40
CA VAL A 213 -9.25 -9.80 -52.44
C VAL A 213 -9.76 -11.13 -51.89
N ILE A 214 -11.09 -11.30 -51.85
CA ILE A 214 -11.73 -12.57 -51.46
C ILE A 214 -12.32 -13.23 -52.70
N ASN A 215 -11.81 -14.42 -53.05
CA ASN A 215 -12.29 -15.18 -54.20
C ASN A 215 -13.54 -16.00 -53.83
N VAL A 216 -14.71 -15.42 -54.07
CA VAL A 216 -16.03 -16.01 -53.77
C VAL A 216 -16.32 -17.32 -54.51
N GLY A 217 -15.56 -17.68 -55.55
CA GLY A 217 -15.67 -18.98 -56.22
C GLY A 217 -15.35 -20.19 -55.33
N LYS A 218 -14.64 -20.01 -54.21
CA LYS A 218 -14.41 -21.04 -53.18
C LYS A 218 -15.42 -21.03 -52.03
N LEU A 219 -16.42 -20.14 -52.06
CA LEU A 219 -17.46 -20.00 -51.03
C LEU A 219 -18.83 -20.48 -51.50
N ALA A 220 -18.96 -20.96 -52.75
CA ALA A 220 -20.15 -21.68 -53.19
C ALA A 220 -20.30 -22.99 -52.38
N PRO A 221 -21.49 -23.30 -51.81
CA PRO A 221 -21.71 -24.58 -51.17
C PRO A 221 -21.55 -25.68 -52.23
N SER A 222 -20.81 -26.74 -51.90
CA SER A 222 -20.50 -27.81 -52.86
C SER A 222 -21.78 -28.37 -53.47
N GLU A 223 -21.90 -28.31 -54.79
CA GLU A 223 -23.07 -28.85 -55.49
C GLU A 223 -23.33 -30.31 -55.08
N GLY A 224 -24.58 -30.58 -54.69
CA GLY A 224 -24.94 -31.84 -54.04
C GLY A 224 -24.63 -33.05 -54.91
N GLY A 225 -24.01 -34.07 -54.30
CA GLY A 225 -23.62 -35.30 -54.99
C GLY A 225 -24.78 -35.93 -55.79
N GLY A 226 -24.67 -35.86 -57.11
CA GLY A 226 -25.59 -36.51 -58.04
C GLY A 226 -25.61 -38.02 -57.79
N ARG A 227 -26.80 -38.53 -57.45
CA ARG A 227 -27.05 -39.92 -57.00
C ARG A 227 -26.32 -40.96 -57.86
N GLY A 228 -25.32 -41.61 -57.28
CA GLY A 228 -24.74 -42.84 -57.82
C GLY A 228 -25.83 -43.91 -57.95
N LYS A 229 -26.07 -44.38 -59.18
CA LYS A 229 -27.03 -45.45 -59.47
C LYS A 229 -26.61 -46.74 -58.77
N THR A 230 -27.45 -47.28 -57.89
CA THR A 230 -27.37 -48.69 -57.52
C THR A 230 -28.14 -49.53 -58.56
N PRO A 231 -27.49 -50.47 -59.26
CA PRO A 231 -28.21 -51.45 -60.06
C PRO A 231 -28.78 -52.55 -59.14
N LYS A 232 -30.09 -52.79 -59.25
CA LYS A 232 -30.72 -54.11 -59.05
C LYS A 232 -30.97 -54.72 -60.44
N PRO A 233 -31.27 -56.03 -60.58
CA PRO A 233 -31.26 -57.12 -59.59
C PRO A 233 -30.10 -58.12 -59.94
N SER A 234 -30.10 -59.44 -59.76
CA SER A 234 -31.05 -60.46 -59.23
C SER A 234 -30.32 -61.75 -58.86
N CYS A 235 -30.45 -62.20 -57.61
CA CYS A 235 -30.59 -63.59 -57.13
C CYS A 235 -30.89 -63.52 -55.62
#